data_AF-A0A0P0FRK4-F1
#
_entry.id   AF-A0A0P0FRK4-F1
#
_cell.length_a   1.000
_cell.length_b   1.000
_cell.length_c   1.000
_cell.angle_alpha   90.00
_cell.angle_beta   90.00
_cell.angle_gamma   90.00
#
_symmetry.space_group_name_H-M   'P 1'
#
loop_
_entity.id
_entity.type
_entity.pdbx_description
1 polymer ?
#
loop_
_entity_poly.entity_id
_entity_poly.type
_entity_poly.pdbx_seq_one_letter_code
_entity_poly.pdbx_strand_id
1 'polypeptide(L)'
;MNSHHTVAIGTWEGDKQQSIEYNSSIAVGIDCPRAKLRVSILLDTIQEYQVRYIFSDEEISEAVNEAGLIIGARGIAYEGVLQRKPVIVVGEYGFGGLVTPDTLHEQYNNYFRGKINGIKAEYFSLERLEEEIRRGFALTFQELQMMSNQTIRFLHNI
;
A
#
# COMPACT_ATOMS: atom_id res chain seq x y z
N MET A 1 -17.78 -21.85 4.12
CA MET A 1 -16.91 -22.76 3.33
C MET A 1 -15.86 -21.85 2.72
N ASN A 2 -14.64 -21.86 3.26
CA ASN A 2 -13.56 -20.95 2.85
C ASN A 2 -12.85 -21.54 1.63
N SER A 3 -12.83 -20.81 0.52
CA SER A 3 -12.07 -21.15 -0.67
C SER A 3 -10.62 -20.70 -0.51
N HIS A 4 -9.74 -21.63 -0.15
CA HIS A 4 -8.30 -21.46 -0.27
C HIS A 4 -7.91 -21.60 -1.76
N HIS A 5 -7.44 -20.52 -2.38
CA HIS A 5 -6.79 -20.59 -3.69
C HIS A 5 -5.31 -20.94 -3.48
N THR A 6 -4.98 -22.22 -3.63
CA THR A 6 -3.60 -22.70 -3.73
C THR A 6 -3.30 -23.01 -5.19
N VAL A 7 -2.37 -22.27 -5.80
CA VAL A 7 -1.81 -22.62 -7.12
C VAL A 7 -0.46 -23.27 -6.88
N ALA A 8 -0.32 -24.55 -7.26
CA ALA A 8 0.93 -25.30 -7.22
C ALA A 8 1.56 -25.33 -8.62
N ILE A 9 2.83 -24.94 -8.72
CA ILE A 9 3.69 -25.20 -9.89
C ILE A 9 5.09 -25.60 -9.40
N GLY A 10 5.48 -26.85 -9.71
CA GLY A 10 6.84 -27.27 -10.09
C GLY A 10 7.99 -27.17 -9.07
N THR A 11 8.45 -28.33 -8.61
CA THR A 11 9.69 -28.59 -7.83
C THR A 11 10.98 -28.25 -8.59
N TRP A 12 11.89 -27.44 -8.02
CA TRP A 12 13.37 -27.59 -8.02
C TRP A 12 13.93 -26.84 -6.79
N GLU A 13 14.79 -27.50 -6.01
CA GLU A 13 15.39 -26.98 -4.77
C GLU A 13 16.39 -25.85 -5.05
N GLY A 14 16.33 -24.77 -4.25
CA GLY A 14 17.37 -23.73 -4.24
C GLY A 14 16.89 -22.31 -4.42
N ASP A 15 15.78 -21.92 -3.79
CA ASP A 15 15.55 -20.60 -3.20
C ASP A 15 14.15 -20.67 -2.61
N LYS A 16 14.04 -20.76 -1.29
CA LYS A 16 12.75 -20.54 -0.64
C LYS A 16 12.44 -19.06 -0.83
N GLN A 17 11.85 -18.71 -1.97
CA GLN A 17 10.99 -17.53 -2.06
C GLN A 17 10.00 -17.70 -0.91
N GLN A 18 10.27 -16.99 0.19
CA GLN A 18 9.34 -16.86 1.28
C GLN A 18 8.11 -16.22 0.65
N SER A 19 7.14 -17.06 0.26
CA SER A 19 5.81 -16.61 -0.08
C SER A 19 5.30 -15.93 1.18
N ILE A 20 5.26 -14.60 1.16
CA ILE A 20 4.59 -13.84 2.21
C ILE A 20 3.13 -14.26 2.11
N GLU A 21 2.64 -14.99 3.11
CA GLU A 21 1.22 -15.20 3.26
C GLU A 21 0.63 -13.86 3.69
N TYR A 22 0.23 -13.06 2.70
CA TYR A 22 -0.47 -11.83 2.98
C TYR A 22 -1.80 -12.21 3.61
N ASN A 23 -2.01 -11.77 4.85
CA ASN A 23 -3.38 -11.60 5.31
C ASN A 23 -4.05 -10.67 4.30
N SER A 24 -5.19 -11.09 3.74
CA SER A 24 -6.02 -10.26 2.84
C SER A 24 -6.65 -9.10 3.63
N SER A 25 -5.82 -8.29 4.29
CA SER A 25 -6.20 -7.17 5.12
C SER A 25 -5.61 -5.88 4.55
N ILE A 26 -6.44 -4.85 4.46
CA ILE A 26 -6.06 -3.53 3.96
C ILE A 26 -6.29 -2.51 5.06
N ALA A 27 -5.24 -1.78 5.44
CA ALA A 27 -5.37 -0.60 6.27
C ALA A 27 -5.55 0.64 5.40
N VAL A 28 -6.56 1.45 5.72
CA VAL A 28 -6.93 2.65 4.95
C VAL A 28 -6.81 3.90 5.81
N GLY A 29 -5.86 4.77 5.48
CA GLY A 29 -5.66 6.08 6.11
C GLY A 29 -5.53 7.18 5.05
N ILE A 30 -6.67 7.79 4.70
CA ILE A 30 -6.76 8.79 3.62
C ILE A 30 -7.34 10.09 4.18
N ASP A 31 -6.58 11.17 4.04
CA ASP A 31 -6.95 12.50 4.57
C ASP A 31 -8.06 13.18 3.77
N CYS A 32 -8.24 12.83 2.50
CA CYS A 32 -9.26 13.42 1.64
C CYS A 32 -10.60 12.67 1.79
N PRO A 33 -11.66 13.28 2.33
CA PRO A 33 -12.93 12.58 2.56
C PRO A 33 -13.54 12.01 1.27
N ARG A 34 -13.40 12.74 0.15
CA ARG A 34 -13.90 12.31 -1.16
C ARG A 34 -13.12 11.08 -1.68
N ALA A 35 -11.80 11.08 -1.57
CA ALA A 35 -11.00 9.94 -1.98
C ALA A 35 -11.28 8.73 -1.08
N LYS A 36 -11.37 8.94 0.24
CA LYS A 36 -11.75 7.90 1.22
C LYS A 36 -13.07 7.23 0.84
N LEU A 37 -14.13 8.01 0.60
CA LEU A 37 -15.42 7.46 0.20
C LEU A 37 -15.35 6.59 -1.08
N ARG A 38 -14.59 7.05 -2.08
CA ARG A 38 -14.44 6.32 -3.35
C ARG A 38 -13.67 5.01 -3.18
N VAL A 39 -12.61 5.02 -2.37
CA VAL A 39 -11.86 3.81 -2.00
C VAL A 39 -12.77 2.86 -1.24
N SER A 40 -13.56 3.36 -0.29
CA SER A 40 -14.50 2.54 0.48
C SER A 40 -15.51 1.81 -0.40
N ILE A 41 -16.15 2.51 -1.33
CA ILE A 41 -17.11 1.91 -2.27
C ILE A 41 -16.46 0.79 -3.09
N LEU A 42 -15.23 1.00 -3.56
CA LEU A 42 -14.49 -0.03 -4.32
C LEU A 42 -14.22 -1.26 -3.46
N LEU A 43 -13.67 -1.07 -2.26
CA LEU A 43 -13.31 -2.18 -1.37
C LEU A 43 -14.56 -2.96 -0.91
N ASP A 44 -15.68 -2.28 -0.66
CA ASP A 44 -16.97 -2.90 -0.32
C ASP A 44 -17.54 -3.73 -1.48
N THR A 45 -17.17 -3.39 -2.72
CA THR A 45 -17.58 -4.14 -3.93
C THR A 45 -16.77 -5.42 -4.12
N ILE A 46 -15.46 -5.38 -3.82
CA ILE A 46 -14.56 -6.52 -4.07
C ILE A 46 -14.73 -7.61 -2.98
N GLN A 47 -15.04 -7.25 -1.73
CA GLN A 47 -15.31 -8.16 -0.59
C GLN A 47 -14.24 -9.24 -0.26
N GLU A 48 -13.16 -9.35 -1.03
CA GLU A 48 -12.04 -10.28 -0.81
C GLU A 48 -11.13 -9.84 0.35
N TYR A 49 -11.21 -8.58 0.76
CA TYR A 49 -10.29 -7.98 1.73
C TYR A 49 -10.99 -7.57 3.03
N GLN A 50 -10.37 -7.89 4.16
CA GLN A 50 -10.72 -7.30 5.45
C GLN A 50 -10.19 -5.88 5.51
N VAL A 51 -11.05 -4.88 5.73
CA VAL A 51 -10.65 -3.47 5.68
C VAL A 51 -10.69 -2.83 7.06
N ARG A 52 -9.57 -2.26 7.50
CA ARG A 52 -9.47 -1.44 8.72
C ARG A 52 -9.29 0.03 8.32
N TYR A 53 -10.24 0.87 8.67
CA TYR A 53 -10.11 2.32 8.49
C TYR A 53 -9.48 2.94 9.72
N ILE A 54 -8.46 3.77 9.51
CA ILE A 54 -7.75 4.49 10.56
C ILE A 54 -8.23 5.94 10.58
N PHE A 55 -8.30 6.52 11.78
CA PHE A 55 -8.76 7.90 11.97
C PHE A 55 -7.79 8.76 12.78
N SER A 56 -6.76 8.17 13.40
CA SER A 56 -5.76 8.92 14.17
C SER A 56 -4.34 8.37 13.99
N ASP A 57 -3.35 9.20 14.33
CA ASP A 57 -1.94 8.85 14.18
C ASP A 57 -1.51 7.76 15.18
N GLU A 58 -2.16 7.68 16.34
CA GLU A 58 -1.86 6.70 17.39
C GLU A 58 -2.15 5.25 16.95
N GLU A 59 -3.10 5.07 16.03
CA GLU A 59 -3.51 3.76 15.52
C GLU A 59 -2.60 3.26 14.38
N ILE A 60 -1.77 4.14 13.79
CA ILE A 60 -1.03 3.85 12.54
C ILE A 60 -0.11 2.64 12.71
N SER A 61 0.74 2.64 13.75
CA SER A 61 1.75 1.59 13.91
C SER A 61 1.14 0.19 14.06
N GLU A 62 0.04 0.08 14.81
CA GLU A 62 -0.66 -1.18 15.04
C GLU A 62 -1.34 -1.67 13.76
N ALA A 63 -2.11 -0.79 13.12
CA ALA A 63 -2.85 -1.14 11.92
C ALA A 63 -1.93 -1.48 10.74
N VAL A 64 -0.78 -0.80 10.60
CA VAL A 64 0.22 -1.15 9.58
C VAL A 64 0.81 -2.53 9.84
N ASN A 65 1.11 -2.86 11.09
CA ASN A 65 1.68 -4.16 11.46
C ASN A 65 0.75 -5.32 11.07
N GLU A 66 -0.56 -5.17 11.33
CA GLU A 66 -1.59 -6.18 11.02
C GLU A 66 -2.00 -6.24 9.54
N ALA A 67 -1.74 -5.18 8.78
CA ALA A 67 -2.15 -5.09 7.39
C ALA A 67 -1.27 -5.91 6.44
N GLY A 68 -1.89 -6.50 5.42
CA GLY A 68 -1.20 -7.06 4.26
C GLY A 68 -0.86 -6.00 3.21
N LEU A 69 -1.66 -4.94 3.11
CA LEU A 69 -1.46 -3.82 2.19
C LEU A 69 -1.98 -2.50 2.80
N ILE A 70 -1.33 -1.39 2.46
CA ILE A 70 -1.71 -0.05 2.90
C ILE A 70 -2.27 0.74 1.72
N ILE A 71 -3.43 1.36 1.91
CA ILE A 71 -3.93 2.43 1.02
C ILE A 71 -4.00 3.70 1.84
N GLY A 72 -3.14 4.66 1.57
CA GLY A 72 -3.14 5.87 2.37
C GLY A 72 -2.20 6.97 1.93
N ALA A 73 -2.09 7.98 2.78
CA ALA A 73 -1.26 9.15 2.55
C ALA A 73 -0.43 9.50 3.79
N ARG A 74 0.64 10.26 3.62
CA ARG A 74 1.45 10.79 4.73
C ARG A 74 1.93 9.71 5.70
N GLY A 75 1.61 9.84 6.99
CA GLY A 75 2.15 9.04 8.09
C GLY A 75 1.95 7.54 7.90
N ILE A 76 0.74 7.11 7.52
CA ILE A 76 0.46 5.68 7.30
C ILE A 76 1.21 5.12 6.08
N ALA A 77 1.36 5.93 5.02
CA ALA A 77 2.10 5.52 3.83
C ALA A 77 3.60 5.38 4.15
N TYR A 78 4.13 6.35 4.88
CA TYR A 78 5.51 6.34 5.35
C TYR A 78 5.80 5.13 6.26
N GLU A 79 4.94 4.90 7.27
CA GLU A 79 5.06 3.76 8.19
C GLU A 79 4.94 2.42 7.44
N GLY A 80 4.03 2.33 6.48
CA GLY A 80 3.88 1.18 5.60
C GLY A 80 5.19 0.82 4.87
N VAL A 81 5.86 1.82 4.28
CA VAL A 81 7.15 1.59 3.61
C VAL A 81 8.22 1.12 4.60
N LEU A 82 8.32 1.77 5.77
CA LEU A 82 9.30 1.38 6.80
C LEU A 82 9.10 -0.06 7.27
N GLN A 83 7.86 -0.45 7.54
CA GLN A 83 7.48 -1.79 7.96
C GLN A 83 7.41 -2.81 6.80
N ARG A 84 7.89 -2.45 5.60
CA ARG A 84 7.97 -3.34 4.43
C ARG A 84 6.59 -3.86 4.01
N LYS A 85 5.57 -3.02 4.11
CA LYS A 85 4.23 -3.28 3.59
C LYS A 85 4.11 -2.70 2.17
N PRO A 86 3.38 -3.35 1.26
CA PRO A 86 2.93 -2.72 0.02
C PRO A 86 2.12 -1.45 0.34
N VAL A 87 2.45 -0.34 -0.32
CA VAL A 87 1.80 0.95 -0.09
C VAL A 87 1.28 1.52 -1.40
N ILE A 88 -0.02 1.84 -1.44
CA ILE A 88 -0.65 2.59 -2.52
C ILE A 88 -0.98 3.98 -2.00
N VAL A 89 -0.45 5.00 -2.68
CA VAL A 89 -0.64 6.39 -2.27
C VAL A 89 -1.97 6.92 -2.79
N VAL A 90 -2.87 7.25 -1.87
CA VAL A 90 -4.13 7.95 -2.15
C VAL A 90 -4.28 9.08 -1.14
N GLY A 91 -4.21 10.33 -1.59
CA GLY A 91 -4.17 11.48 -0.69
C GLY A 91 -4.95 12.69 -1.17
N GLU A 92 -4.69 13.84 -0.56
CA GLU A 92 -5.32 15.13 -0.90
C GLU A 92 -5.17 15.50 -2.38
N TYR A 93 -4.11 15.05 -3.05
CA TYR A 93 -3.78 15.39 -4.44
C TYR A 93 -4.06 14.22 -5.40
N GLY A 94 -5.01 13.36 -5.05
CA GLY A 94 -5.45 12.26 -5.90
C GLY A 94 -4.59 10.99 -5.75
N PHE A 95 -4.46 10.25 -6.86
CA PHE A 95 -3.88 8.92 -6.89
C PHE A 95 -2.38 8.95 -7.24
N GLY A 96 -1.55 8.61 -6.26
CA GLY A 96 -0.10 8.50 -6.41
C GLY A 96 0.38 7.15 -6.94
N GLY A 97 -0.47 6.12 -6.91
CA GLY A 97 -0.15 4.77 -7.37
C GLY A 97 0.57 3.92 -6.32
N LEU A 98 0.89 2.68 -6.69
CA LEU A 98 1.72 1.79 -5.89
C LEU A 98 3.14 2.34 -5.78
N VAL A 99 3.65 2.39 -4.55
CA VAL A 99 5.04 2.71 -4.29
C VAL A 99 5.89 1.52 -4.69
N THR A 100 6.85 1.77 -5.56
CA THR A 100 7.87 0.82 -6.01
C THR A 100 9.23 1.43 -5.76
N PRO A 101 10.32 0.65 -5.86
CA PRO A 101 11.65 1.22 -5.69
C PRO A 101 11.97 2.38 -6.66
N ASP A 102 11.35 2.39 -7.84
CA ASP A 102 11.52 3.45 -8.84
C ASP A 102 10.72 4.71 -8.51
N THR A 103 9.55 4.57 -7.86
CA THR A 103 8.65 5.70 -7.54
C THR A 103 8.82 6.23 -6.12
N LEU A 104 9.49 5.47 -5.23
CA LEU A 104 9.63 5.81 -3.82
C LEU A 104 10.25 7.18 -3.60
N HIS A 105 11.33 7.51 -4.31
CA HIS A 105 12.04 8.77 -4.10
C HIS A 105 11.13 9.98 -4.39
N GLU A 106 10.39 9.94 -5.50
CA GLU A 106 9.46 11.00 -5.87
C GLU A 106 8.29 11.09 -4.89
N GLN A 107 7.72 9.94 -4.49
CA GLN A 107 6.62 9.90 -3.54
C GLN A 107 7.03 10.38 -2.14
N TYR A 108 8.23 10.02 -1.70
CA TYR A 108 8.82 10.49 -0.45
C TYR A 108 8.99 12.01 -0.46
N ASN A 109 9.59 12.58 -1.51
CA ASN A 109 9.74 14.03 -1.66
C ASN A 109 8.40 14.75 -1.79
N ASN A 110 7.36 14.06 -2.27
CA ASN A 110 5.98 14.54 -2.31
C ASN A 110 5.23 14.32 -0.98
N TYR A 111 5.90 13.86 0.08
CA TYR A 111 5.33 13.54 1.39
C TYR A 111 4.12 12.57 1.31
N PHE A 112 4.11 11.70 0.31
CA PHE A 112 3.03 10.74 0.04
C PHE A 112 1.64 11.38 0.00
N ARG A 113 1.51 12.59 -0.57
CA ARG A 113 0.24 13.36 -0.57
C ARG A 113 -0.73 13.00 -1.70
N GLY A 114 -0.37 12.05 -2.57
CA GLY A 114 -1.16 11.67 -3.74
C GLY A 114 -0.33 11.68 -5.01
N LYS A 115 -0.93 12.12 -6.12
CA LYS A 115 -0.26 12.26 -7.40
C LYS A 115 0.83 13.32 -7.32
N ILE A 116 2.00 13.06 -7.92
CA ILE A 116 3.07 14.05 -8.06
C ILE A 116 2.53 15.22 -8.88
N ASN A 117 2.67 16.45 -8.35
CA ASN A 117 2.09 17.66 -8.94
C ASN A 117 0.57 17.57 -9.19
N GLY A 118 -0.14 16.74 -8.42
CA GLY A 118 -1.58 16.55 -8.55
C GLY A 118 -2.40 17.78 -8.19
N ILE A 119 -3.69 17.73 -8.47
CA ILE A 119 -4.65 18.77 -8.07
C ILE A 119 -5.38 18.33 -6.81
N LYS A 120 -5.69 19.27 -5.90
CA LYS A 120 -6.43 18.94 -4.69
C LYS A 120 -7.80 18.33 -5.03
N ALA A 121 -8.13 17.20 -4.41
CA ALA A 121 -9.33 16.40 -4.63
C ALA A 121 -9.53 15.93 -6.08
N GLU A 122 -8.43 15.73 -6.82
CA GLU A 122 -8.43 15.18 -8.18
C GLU A 122 -9.11 13.80 -8.25
N TYR A 123 -9.88 13.60 -9.32
CA TYR A 123 -10.54 12.33 -9.60
C TYR A 123 -9.53 11.33 -10.16
N PHE A 124 -9.59 10.09 -9.69
CA PHE A 124 -8.78 8.97 -10.21
C PHE A 124 -9.63 7.78 -10.64
N SER A 125 -9.07 6.86 -11.43
CA SER A 125 -9.76 5.64 -11.89
C SER A 125 -9.79 4.58 -10.77
N LEU A 126 -10.97 3.99 -10.52
CA LEU A 126 -11.12 2.89 -9.56
C LEU A 126 -10.58 1.56 -10.12
N GLU A 127 -10.71 1.35 -11.42
CA GLU A 127 -10.11 0.19 -12.11
C GLU A 127 -8.59 0.18 -11.94
N ARG A 128 -7.96 1.35 -12.09
CA ARG A 128 -6.52 1.48 -11.87
C ARG A 128 -6.13 1.23 -10.41
N LEU A 129 -6.94 1.69 -9.46
CA LEU A 129 -6.71 1.39 -8.04
C LEU A 129 -6.80 -0.12 -7.78
N GLU A 130 -7.80 -0.79 -8.33
CA GLU A 130 -7.98 -2.23 -8.21
C GLU A 130 -6.80 -3.02 -8.79
N GLU A 131 -6.29 -2.61 -9.96
CA GLU A 131 -5.08 -3.20 -10.55
C GLU A 131 -3.86 -3.05 -9.63
N GLU A 132 -3.65 -1.85 -9.07
CA GLU A 132 -2.54 -1.59 -8.15
C GLU A 132 -2.69 -2.35 -6.82
N ILE A 133 -3.92 -2.63 -6.35
CA ILE A 133 -4.16 -3.51 -5.20
C ILE A 133 -3.65 -4.92 -5.50
N ARG A 134 -4.02 -5.49 -6.66
CA ARG A 134 -3.54 -6.82 -7.06
C ARG A 134 -2.02 -6.86 -7.20
N ARG A 135 -1.43 -5.82 -7.81
CA ARG A 135 0.03 -5.69 -7.95
C ARG A 135 0.72 -5.53 -6.61
N GLY A 136 0.13 -4.79 -5.67
CA GLY A 136 0.67 -4.60 -4.32
C GLY A 136 0.83 -5.91 -3.57
N PHE A 137 -0.17 -6.79 -3.63
CA PHE A 137 -0.08 -8.14 -3.04
C PHE A 137 0.90 -9.07 -3.79
N ALA A 138 1.36 -8.70 -4.98
CA ALA A 138 2.33 -9.46 -5.76
C ALA A 138 3.77 -8.94 -5.60
N LEU A 139 4.00 -7.86 -4.85
CA LEU A 139 5.35 -7.35 -4.59
C LEU A 139 6.19 -8.37 -3.83
N THR A 140 7.45 -8.48 -4.20
CA THR A 140 8.39 -9.39 -3.54
C THR A 140 8.91 -8.80 -2.24
N PHE A 141 9.32 -9.67 -1.32
CA PHE A 141 10.03 -9.26 -0.10
C PHE A 141 11.26 -8.39 -0.41
N GLN A 142 11.98 -8.70 -1.50
CA GLN A 142 13.18 -7.95 -1.90
C GLN A 142 12.84 -6.50 -2.29
N GLU A 143 11.76 -6.29 -3.05
CA GLU A 143 11.30 -4.94 -3.40
C GLU A 143 10.91 -4.14 -2.15
N LEU A 144 10.14 -4.76 -1.26
CA LEU A 144 9.71 -4.14 0.01
C LEU A 144 10.90 -3.81 0.91
N GLN A 145 11.87 -4.71 1.01
CA GLN A 145 13.11 -4.51 1.76
C GLN A 145 13.96 -3.38 1.15
N MET A 146 14.04 -3.31 -0.18
CA MET A 146 14.79 -2.26 -0.87
C MET A 146 14.18 -0.88 -0.59
N MET A 147 12.86 -0.77 -0.67
CA MET A 147 12.14 0.47 -0.36
C MET A 147 12.32 0.90 1.10
N SER A 148 12.16 -0.02 2.06
CA SER A 148 12.40 0.25 3.48
C SER A 148 13.83 0.77 3.74
N ASN A 149 14.83 0.12 3.16
CA ASN A 149 16.24 0.53 3.29
C ASN A 149 16.52 1.89 2.65
N GLN A 150 15.91 2.20 1.50
CA GLN A 150 16.01 3.51 0.85
C GLN A 150 15.42 4.61 1.74
N THR A 151 14.24 4.37 2.33
CA THR A 151 13.59 5.33 3.25
C THR A 151 14.46 5.62 4.48
N ILE A 152 15.08 4.60 5.08
CA ILE A 152 16.01 4.79 6.22
C ILE A 152 17.20 5.66 5.80
N ARG A 153 17.75 5.46 4.60
CA ARG A 153 18.84 6.31 4.07
C ARG A 153 18.40 7.75 3.88
N PHE A 154 17.16 8.00 3.43
CA PHE A 154 16.64 9.36 3.31
C PHE A 154 16.62 10.08 4.67
N LEU A 155 16.25 9.38 5.76
CA LEU A 155 16.25 9.95 7.11
C LEU A 155 17.64 10.31 7.63
N HIS A 156 18.66 9.52 7.28
CA HIS A 156 20.02 9.70 7.77
C HIS A 156 20.81 10.76 6.97
N ASN A 157 20.26 11.23 5.85
CA ASN A 157 20.88 12.23 4.98
C ASN A 157 20.28 13.65 5.15
N ILE A 158 19.54 13.88 6.24
CA ILE A 158 18.98 15.17 6.67
C ILE A 158 19.80 15.68 7.86
#